data_AF-A0A940ELP5-F1
#
_entry.id   AF-A0A940ELP5-F1
#
_cell.length_a   1.000
_cell.length_b   1.000
_cell.length_c   1.000
_cell.angle_alpha   90.00
_cell.angle_beta   90.00
_cell.angle_gamma   90.00
#
_symmetry.space_group_name_H-M   'P 1'
#
loop_
_entity.id
_entity.type
_entity.pdbx_description
1 polymer ?
#
loop_
_entity_poly.entity_id
_entity_poly.type
_entity_poly.pdbx_seq_one_letter_code
_entity_poly.pdbx_strand_id
1 'polypeptide(L)'
;ALGFMKKALISFGLLLIVYLNVNAIVGLLPDSDFKLNLRLLINKAKLEKLIKLAESSEYTHILWVKNEIQRAGVRENDSVNWGDSSDLTLFVSLAEQFNFNSIELIKGKGGNWLFGGYTKVLPLNEPETKIKNIDTDYLYGQTPEFENCDDIKIKNLSEGKCYIALYDKWFLYKYWFTYNLN
;
A
#
# COMPACT_ATOMS: atom_id res chain seq x y z
N ALA A 1 5.94 46.07 11.87
CA ALA A 1 4.69 45.28 11.99
C ALA A 1 4.11 44.87 10.62
N LEU A 2 3.85 45.80 9.69
CA LEU A 2 3.16 45.51 8.42
C LEU A 2 3.87 44.48 7.49
N GLY A 3 5.20 44.56 7.37
CA GLY A 3 5.98 43.63 6.52
C GLY A 3 6.03 42.19 7.05
N PHE A 4 5.92 42.00 8.37
CA PHE A 4 5.89 40.68 9.00
C PHE A 4 4.53 40.00 8.80
N MET A 5 3.42 40.75 8.96
CA MET A 5 2.07 40.27 8.68
C MET A 5 1.89 39.84 7.22
N LYS A 6 2.44 40.58 6.25
CA LYS A 6 2.39 40.18 4.83
C LYS A 6 3.14 38.88 4.55
N LYS A 7 4.34 38.69 5.13
CA LYS A 7 5.11 37.45 4.98
C LYS A 7 4.38 36.26 5.62
N ALA A 8 3.80 36.44 6.80
CA ALA A 8 3.01 35.41 7.48
C ALA A 8 1.77 35.00 6.66
N LEU A 9 1.04 35.96 6.08
CA LEU A 9 -0.10 35.69 5.20
C LEU A 9 0.28 34.93 3.93
N ILE A 10 1.41 35.30 3.30
CA ILE A 10 1.92 34.59 2.11
C ILE A 10 2.32 33.16 2.46
N SER A 11 3.04 32.95 3.56
CA SER A 11 3.42 31.61 4.04
C SER A 11 2.20 30.76 4.41
N PHE A 12 1.19 31.36 5.05
CA PHE A 12 -0.06 30.67 5.36
C PHE A 12 -0.85 30.28 4.11
N GLY A 13 -0.95 31.19 3.13
CA GLY A 13 -1.60 30.92 1.84
C GLY A 13 -0.90 29.79 1.07
N LEU A 14 0.44 29.77 1.05
CA LEU A 14 1.22 28.70 0.44
C LEU A 14 1.00 27.35 1.14
N LEU A 15 0.99 27.33 2.48
CA LEU A 15 0.71 26.11 3.25
C LEU A 15 -0.70 25.59 2.97
N LEU A 16 -1.69 26.48 2.83
CA LEU A 16 -3.07 26.10 2.49
C LEU A 16 -3.15 25.48 1.09
N ILE A 17 -2.48 26.08 0.10
CA ILE A 17 -2.44 25.54 -1.27
C ILE A 17 -1.76 24.16 -1.28
N VAL A 18 -0.63 24.01 -0.59
CA VAL A 18 0.06 22.72 -0.49
C VAL A 18 -0.82 21.68 0.21
N TYR A 19 -1.49 22.04 1.30
CA TYR A 19 -2.41 21.14 2.01
C TYR A 19 -3.57 20.69 1.12
N LEU A 20 -4.21 21.61 0.40
CA LEU A 20 -5.33 21.31 -0.50
C LEU A 20 -4.91 20.45 -1.70
N ASN A 21 -3.65 20.56 -2.13
CA ASN A 21 -3.13 19.84 -3.30
C ASN A 21 -2.21 18.66 -2.94
N VAL A 22 -2.08 18.31 -1.66
CA VAL A 22 -1.09 17.32 -1.21
C VAL A 22 -1.28 15.96 -1.90
N ASN A 23 -2.53 15.52 -2.09
CA ASN A 23 -2.84 14.28 -2.79
C ASN A 23 -2.44 14.32 -4.26
N ALA A 24 -2.64 15.47 -4.93
CA ALA A 24 -2.26 15.65 -6.33
C ALA A 24 -0.73 15.67 -6.47
N ILE A 25 -0.02 16.38 -5.59
CA ILE A 25 1.45 16.44 -5.56
C ILE A 25 2.04 15.05 -5.33
N VAL A 26 1.52 14.30 -4.35
CA VAL A 26 1.95 12.92 -4.08
C VAL A 26 1.60 11.98 -5.24
N GLY A 27 0.52 12.27 -5.98
CA GLY A 27 0.17 11.57 -7.21
C GLY A 27 1.24 11.66 -8.31
N LEU A 28 1.95 12.78 -8.39
CA LEU A 28 3.00 13.04 -9.38
C LEU A 28 4.37 12.45 -9.03
N LEU A 29 4.58 12.02 -7.78
CA LEU A 29 5.84 11.41 -7.37
C LEU A 29 6.05 10.04 -8.04
N PRO A 30 7.29 9.65 -8.34
CA PRO A 30 7.59 8.30 -8.83
C PRO A 30 7.31 7.25 -7.76
N ASP A 31 6.94 6.04 -8.19
CA ASP A 31 6.69 4.92 -7.30
C ASP A 31 7.95 4.55 -6.52
N SER A 32 7.83 4.61 -5.19
CA SER A 32 8.94 4.51 -4.25
C SER A 32 8.41 4.27 -2.83
N ASP A 33 9.26 3.73 -1.96
CA ASP A 33 8.99 3.61 -0.52
C ASP A 33 8.60 4.96 0.10
N PHE A 34 9.24 6.05 -0.34
CA PHE A 34 8.94 7.40 0.13
C PHE A 34 7.53 7.84 -0.25
N LYS A 35 7.11 7.61 -1.51
CA LYS A 35 5.75 7.90 -1.96
C LYS A 35 4.72 7.10 -1.18
N LEU A 36 4.98 5.81 -0.92
CA LEU A 36 4.09 4.99 -0.09
C LEU A 36 4.01 5.54 1.35
N ASN A 37 5.15 5.85 1.97
CA ASN A 37 5.16 6.43 3.32
C ASN A 37 4.34 7.74 3.39
N LEU A 38 4.50 8.65 2.43
CA LEU A 38 3.70 9.88 2.35
C LEU A 38 2.20 9.59 2.12
N ARG A 39 1.86 8.68 1.20
CA ARG A 39 0.46 8.30 0.94
C ARG A 39 -0.19 7.73 2.19
N LEU A 40 0.53 6.90 2.94
CA LEU A 40 0.07 6.37 4.21
C LEU A 40 -0.16 7.50 5.21
N LEU A 41 0.79 8.41 5.41
CA LEU A 41 0.60 9.54 6.33
C LEU A 41 -0.69 10.34 6.04
N ILE A 42 -0.99 10.58 4.77
CA ILE A 42 -2.18 11.34 4.36
C ILE A 42 -3.47 10.52 4.52
N ASN A 43 -3.42 9.21 4.24
CA ASN A 43 -4.62 8.37 4.15
C ASN A 43 -4.78 7.37 5.30
N LYS A 44 -3.90 7.39 6.31
CA LYS A 44 -3.86 6.41 7.41
C LYS A 44 -5.23 6.20 8.05
N ALA A 45 -5.87 7.27 8.49
CA ALA A 45 -7.18 7.18 9.13
C ALA A 45 -8.29 6.62 8.21
N LYS A 46 -8.18 6.81 6.89
CA LYS A 46 -9.12 6.27 5.91
C LYS A 46 -8.89 4.77 5.71
N LEU A 47 -7.63 4.38 5.53
CA LEU A 47 -7.23 2.98 5.38
C LEU A 47 -7.58 2.16 6.63
N GLU A 48 -7.32 2.69 7.82
CA GLU A 48 -7.67 2.03 9.09
C GLU A 48 -9.18 1.83 9.25
N LYS A 49 -10.00 2.76 8.78
CA LYS A 49 -11.47 2.58 8.77
C LYS A 49 -11.91 1.45 7.84
N LEU A 50 -11.29 1.35 6.65
CA LEU A 50 -11.57 0.27 5.70
C LEU A 50 -11.11 -1.08 6.23
N ILE A 51 -9.93 -1.15 6.84
CA ILE A 51 -9.42 -2.36 7.50
C ILE A 51 -10.36 -2.77 8.64
N LYS A 52 -10.85 -1.84 9.45
CA LYS A 52 -11.81 -2.16 10.51
C LYS A 52 -13.11 -2.78 9.98
N LEU A 53 -13.61 -2.31 8.84
CA LEU A 53 -14.76 -2.93 8.18
C LEU A 53 -14.43 -4.36 7.73
N ALA A 54 -13.28 -4.55 7.12
CA ALA A 54 -12.81 -5.88 6.70
C ALA A 54 -12.64 -6.83 7.91
N GLU A 55 -12.08 -6.35 9.03
CA GLU A 55 -11.93 -7.11 10.28
C GLU A 55 -13.26 -7.50 10.93
N SER A 56 -14.32 -6.70 10.75
CA SER A 56 -15.65 -7.02 11.22
C SER A 56 -16.43 -7.98 10.32
N SER A 57 -15.93 -8.24 9.11
CA SER A 57 -16.49 -9.21 8.17
C SER A 57 -15.81 -10.58 8.30
N GLU A 58 -16.39 -11.61 7.69
CA GLU A 58 -15.73 -12.92 7.55
C GLU A 58 -14.65 -12.94 6.47
N TYR A 59 -14.60 -11.91 5.61
CA TYR A 59 -13.73 -11.89 4.46
C TYR A 59 -12.27 -11.72 4.84
N THR A 60 -11.42 -12.39 4.07
CA THR A 60 -9.96 -12.32 4.18
C THR A 60 -9.34 -11.79 2.89
N HIS A 61 -10.10 -11.76 1.80
CA HIS A 61 -9.70 -11.19 0.52
C HIS A 61 -10.83 -10.28 0.07
N ILE A 62 -10.51 -9.03 -0.25
CA ILE A 62 -11.45 -8.06 -0.80
C ILE A 62 -10.75 -7.40 -1.98
N LEU A 63 -11.31 -7.56 -3.17
CA LEU A 63 -10.87 -6.88 -4.39
C LEU A 63 -12.02 -6.03 -4.91
N TRP A 64 -11.78 -4.73 -4.95
CA TRP A 64 -12.73 -3.76 -5.47
C TRP A 64 -12.05 -2.82 -6.45
N VAL A 65 -12.66 -2.65 -7.61
CA VAL A 65 -12.29 -1.67 -8.65
C VAL A 65 -13.55 -0.95 -9.05
N LYS A 66 -13.53 0.37 -8.94
CA LYS A 66 -14.68 1.24 -9.22
C LYS A 66 -15.26 0.94 -10.61
N ASN A 67 -16.56 0.68 -10.66
CA ASN A 67 -17.34 0.37 -11.87
C ASN A 67 -16.96 -0.93 -12.61
N GLU A 68 -16.07 -1.78 -12.08
CA GLU A 68 -15.58 -2.95 -12.83
C GLU A 68 -15.70 -4.25 -12.04
N ILE A 69 -15.03 -4.33 -10.89
CA ILE A 69 -14.83 -5.60 -10.17
C ILE A 69 -15.18 -5.42 -8.71
N GLN A 70 -15.97 -6.35 -8.17
CA GLN A 70 -16.22 -6.44 -6.73
C GLN A 70 -16.25 -7.92 -6.34
N ARG A 71 -15.23 -8.36 -5.60
CA ARG A 71 -15.09 -9.74 -5.16
C ARG A 71 -14.64 -9.77 -3.71
N ALA A 72 -15.22 -10.66 -2.93
CA ALA A 72 -14.75 -11.00 -1.61
C ALA A 72 -14.61 -12.50 -1.46
N GLY A 73 -13.70 -12.93 -0.60
CA GLY A 73 -13.48 -14.33 -0.35
C GLY A 73 -12.92 -14.61 1.04
N VAL A 74 -13.14 -15.84 1.47
CA VAL A 74 -12.61 -16.38 2.73
C VAL A 74 -11.46 -17.33 2.39
N ARG A 75 -10.36 -17.22 3.13
CA ARG A 75 -9.20 -18.09 3.00
C ARG A 75 -9.51 -19.39 3.70
N GLU A 76 -9.51 -20.47 2.93
CA GLU A 76 -9.64 -21.82 3.44
C GLU A 76 -8.37 -22.58 3.03
N ASN A 77 -7.52 -22.87 4.02
CA ASN A 77 -6.18 -23.46 3.83
C ASN A 77 -5.28 -22.62 2.90
N ASP A 78 -4.91 -23.18 1.74
CA ASP A 78 -4.08 -22.55 0.71
C ASP A 78 -4.91 -22.02 -0.48
N SER A 79 -6.24 -22.00 -0.34
CA SER A 79 -7.16 -21.55 -1.37
C SER A 79 -8.03 -20.39 -0.88
N VAL A 80 -8.59 -19.64 -1.83
CA VAL A 80 -9.57 -18.58 -1.54
C VAL A 80 -10.90 -19.00 -2.12
N ASN A 81 -11.88 -19.17 -1.24
CA ASN A 81 -13.26 -19.41 -1.62
C ASN A 81 -13.92 -18.06 -1.90
N TRP A 82 -14.13 -17.77 -3.18
CA TRP A 82 -14.71 -16.49 -3.62
C TRP A 82 -16.24 -16.57 -3.57
N GLY A 83 -16.86 -15.61 -2.88
CA GLY A 83 -18.31 -15.47 -2.80
C GLY A 83 -18.84 -14.26 -3.58
N ASP A 84 -20.15 -14.26 -3.84
CA ASP A 84 -20.83 -13.12 -4.46
C ASP A 84 -21.00 -11.96 -3.45
N SER A 85 -20.74 -10.75 -3.93
CA SER A 85 -20.28 -9.57 -3.17
C SER A 85 -21.30 -8.80 -2.32
N SER A 86 -22.45 -9.39 -2.00
CA SER A 86 -23.60 -8.66 -1.43
C SER A 86 -23.32 -7.95 -0.09
N ASP A 87 -22.29 -8.34 0.66
CA ASP A 87 -21.94 -7.76 1.98
C ASP A 87 -20.81 -6.70 1.91
N LEU A 88 -20.30 -6.36 0.72
CA LEU A 88 -19.26 -5.32 0.58
C LEU A 88 -19.81 -3.89 0.45
N THR A 89 -21.14 -3.68 0.48
CA THR A 89 -21.74 -2.37 0.21
C THR A 89 -21.20 -1.24 1.08
N LEU A 90 -21.06 -1.47 2.39
CA LEU A 90 -20.52 -0.46 3.30
C LEU A 90 -19.04 -0.16 3.03
N PHE A 91 -18.26 -1.21 2.73
CA PHE A 91 -16.86 -1.08 2.36
C PHE A 91 -16.69 -0.24 1.08
N VAL A 92 -17.46 -0.57 0.03
CA VAL A 92 -17.45 0.14 -1.26
C VAL A 92 -17.88 1.58 -1.08
N SER A 93 -18.99 1.84 -0.40
CA SER A 93 -19.50 3.19 -0.16
C SER A 93 -18.46 4.07 0.55
N LEU A 94 -17.75 3.51 1.55
CA LEU A 94 -16.72 4.23 2.26
C LEU A 94 -15.46 4.47 1.40
N ALA A 95 -15.07 3.48 0.58
CA ALA A 95 -13.95 3.61 -0.34
C ALA A 95 -14.19 4.73 -1.39
N GLU A 96 -15.41 4.79 -1.93
CA GLU A 96 -15.83 5.84 -2.86
C GLU A 96 -15.87 7.22 -2.19
N GLN A 97 -16.42 7.31 -0.97
CA GLN A 97 -16.42 8.55 -0.18
C GLN A 97 -14.99 9.07 0.06
N PHE A 98 -14.03 8.16 0.22
CA PHE A 98 -12.62 8.48 0.43
C PHE A 98 -11.84 8.76 -0.86
N ASN A 99 -12.51 8.68 -2.01
CA ASN A 99 -11.95 8.87 -3.36
C ASN A 99 -10.87 7.82 -3.73
N PHE A 100 -11.02 6.59 -3.27
CA PHE A 100 -10.25 5.47 -3.83
C PHE A 100 -10.86 5.03 -5.16
N ASN A 101 -10.02 4.63 -6.11
CA ASN A 101 -10.46 4.07 -7.41
C ASN A 101 -10.39 2.54 -7.43
N SER A 102 -9.50 1.96 -6.63
CA SER A 102 -9.37 0.53 -6.43
C SER A 102 -8.82 0.26 -5.04
N ILE A 103 -9.17 -0.90 -4.50
CA ILE A 103 -8.65 -1.43 -3.23
C ILE A 103 -8.52 -2.94 -3.35
N GLU A 104 -7.35 -3.44 -3.01
CA GLU A 104 -7.10 -4.84 -2.76
C GLU A 104 -6.62 -5.02 -1.32
N LEU A 105 -7.33 -5.85 -0.56
CA LEU A 105 -7.01 -6.21 0.82
C LEU A 105 -6.89 -7.72 0.95
N ILE A 106 -5.79 -8.17 1.53
CA ILE A 106 -5.51 -9.58 1.73
C ILE A 106 -5.06 -9.83 3.17
N LYS A 107 -5.79 -10.65 3.92
CA LYS A 107 -5.40 -11.10 5.26
C LYS A 107 -4.54 -12.35 5.14
N GLY A 108 -3.27 -12.22 5.53
CA GLY A 108 -2.34 -13.33 5.60
C GLY A 108 -2.64 -14.29 6.76
N LYS A 109 -2.02 -15.48 6.76
CA LYS A 109 -2.17 -16.49 7.83
C LYS A 109 -1.76 -15.95 9.21
N GLY A 110 -0.80 -15.03 9.26
CA GLY A 110 -0.37 -14.34 10.49
C GLY A 110 -1.32 -13.25 10.98
N GLY A 111 -2.50 -13.09 10.36
CA GLY A 111 -3.52 -12.11 10.76
C GLY A 111 -3.27 -10.68 10.27
N ASN A 112 -2.14 -10.41 9.62
CA ASN A 112 -1.81 -9.11 9.04
C ASN A 112 -2.54 -8.88 7.71
N TRP A 113 -2.98 -7.64 7.49
CA TRP A 113 -3.58 -7.19 6.25
C TRP A 113 -2.51 -6.62 5.31
N LEU A 114 -2.50 -7.10 4.08
CA LEU A 114 -1.72 -6.55 2.97
C LEU A 114 -2.60 -5.63 2.14
N PHE A 115 -2.02 -4.51 1.71
CA PHE A 115 -2.63 -3.55 0.80
C PHE A 115 -1.65 -3.26 -0.33
N GLY A 116 -2.11 -3.43 -1.57
CA GLY A 116 -1.27 -3.32 -2.76
C GLY A 116 -0.50 -1.99 -2.83
N GLY A 117 0.81 -2.07 -3.06
CA GLY A 117 1.67 -0.89 -3.23
C GLY A 117 2.12 -0.72 -4.69
N TYR A 118 3.35 -1.13 -4.99
CA TYR A 118 3.93 -1.06 -6.33
C TYR A 118 4.94 -2.18 -6.56
N THR A 119 5.24 -2.42 -7.83
CA THR A 119 6.21 -3.42 -8.29
C THR A 119 7.39 -2.73 -8.97
N LYS A 120 8.61 -3.16 -8.66
CA LYS A 120 9.85 -2.67 -9.28
C LYS A 120 10.60 -3.82 -9.94
N VAL A 121 11.00 -3.62 -11.20
CA VAL A 121 11.84 -4.56 -11.95
C VAL A 121 13.27 -4.01 -12.06
N LEU A 122 14.26 -4.83 -11.73
CA LEU A 122 15.68 -4.50 -11.78
C LEU A 122 16.43 -5.52 -12.65
N PRO A 123 17.10 -5.11 -13.73
CA PRO A 123 18.06 -5.98 -14.40
C PRO A 123 19.26 -6.23 -13.50
N LEU A 124 19.72 -7.48 -13.39
CA LEU A 124 20.83 -7.86 -12.50
C LEU A 124 22.20 -7.92 -13.20
N ASN A 125 22.22 -8.19 -14.51
CA ASN A 125 23.45 -8.29 -15.31
C ASN A 125 23.28 -7.56 -16.65
N GLU A 126 24.38 -7.06 -17.21
CA GLU A 126 24.48 -6.77 -18.64
C GLU A 126 25.14 -7.97 -19.35
N PRO A 127 24.53 -8.56 -20.40
CA PRO A 127 23.19 -8.29 -20.95
C PRO A 127 22.06 -8.85 -20.06
N GLU A 128 20.88 -8.19 -20.11
CA GLU A 128 19.70 -8.28 -19.21
C GLU A 128 18.97 -9.63 -19.14
N THR A 129 19.69 -10.75 -19.15
CA THR A 129 19.10 -12.10 -19.13
C THR A 129 18.46 -12.48 -17.79
N LYS A 130 18.76 -11.74 -16.72
CA LYS A 130 18.22 -11.94 -15.38
C LYS A 130 17.58 -10.66 -14.87
N ILE A 131 16.31 -10.76 -14.48
CA ILE A 131 15.58 -9.67 -13.87
C ILE A 131 15.11 -10.04 -12.47
N LYS A 132 15.19 -9.07 -11.58
CA LYS A 132 14.70 -9.14 -10.21
C LYS A 132 13.43 -8.33 -10.10
N ASN A 133 12.35 -9.01 -9.74
CA ASN A 133 11.10 -8.37 -9.41
C ASN A 133 11.05 -8.14 -7.90
N ILE A 134 10.61 -6.96 -7.49
CA ILE A 134 10.43 -6.55 -6.10
C ILE A 134 9.02 -5.98 -5.96
N ASP A 135 8.15 -6.73 -5.31
CA ASP A 135 6.80 -6.29 -4.94
C ASP A 135 6.87 -5.62 -3.56
N THR A 136 6.30 -4.43 -3.46
CA THR A 136 6.24 -3.65 -2.22
C THR A 136 4.79 -3.32 -1.89
N ASP A 137 4.31 -3.81 -0.75
CA ASP A 137 2.95 -3.62 -0.26
C ASP A 137 2.96 -2.92 1.09
N TYR A 138 1.84 -2.31 1.48
CA TYR A 138 1.65 -2.02 2.90
C TYR A 138 1.26 -3.30 3.63
N LEU A 139 1.72 -3.41 4.86
CA LEU A 139 1.29 -4.42 5.79
C LEU A 139 0.81 -3.73 7.07
N TYR A 140 -0.39 -4.08 7.51
CA TYR A 140 -1.01 -3.57 8.73
C TYR A 140 -1.34 -4.70 9.70
N GLY A 141 -0.93 -4.55 10.95
CA GLY A 141 -1.29 -5.48 12.02
C GLY A 141 -0.19 -5.65 13.06
N GLN A 142 0.17 -6.90 13.33
CA GLN A 142 1.27 -7.27 14.21
C GLN A 142 2.61 -7.15 13.49
N THR A 143 3.68 -6.94 14.24
CA THR A 143 5.05 -6.94 13.70
C THR A 143 5.30 -8.24 12.92
N PRO A 144 5.70 -8.16 11.63
CA PRO A 144 5.99 -9.36 10.85
C PRO A 144 7.12 -10.19 11.46
N GLU A 145 7.06 -11.51 11.28
CA GLU A 145 8.13 -12.44 11.69
C GLU A 145 9.37 -12.37 10.78
N PHE A 146 9.27 -11.67 9.65
CA PHE A 146 10.39 -11.51 8.71
C PHE A 146 11.43 -10.55 9.27
N GLU A 147 12.59 -10.47 8.64
CA GLU A 147 13.62 -9.52 9.04
C GLU A 147 13.38 -8.11 8.48
N ASN A 148 13.98 -7.11 9.13
CA ASN A 148 14.01 -5.74 8.59
C ASN A 148 14.82 -5.71 7.29
N CYS A 149 14.41 -4.89 6.33
CA CYS A 149 15.04 -4.85 5.03
C CYS A 149 16.51 -4.43 5.09
N ASP A 150 17.33 -5.19 4.37
CA ASP A 150 18.75 -4.93 4.11
C ASP A 150 18.96 -4.89 2.59
N ASP A 151 19.37 -3.73 2.08
CA ASP A 151 19.63 -3.51 0.66
C ASP A 151 20.66 -4.50 0.10
N ILE A 152 21.60 -4.97 0.92
CA ILE A 152 22.61 -5.95 0.50
C ILE A 152 21.94 -7.30 0.21
N LYS A 153 21.00 -7.73 1.07
CA LYS A 153 20.27 -8.98 0.88
C LYS A 153 19.37 -8.93 -0.34
N ILE A 154 18.62 -7.83 -0.51
CA ILE A 154 17.75 -7.65 -1.68
C ILE A 154 18.56 -7.69 -2.97
N LYS A 155 19.80 -7.16 -2.99
CA LYS A 155 20.67 -7.23 -4.16
C LYS A 155 21.19 -8.64 -4.41
N ASN A 156 21.67 -9.34 -3.37
CA ASN A 156 22.45 -10.56 -3.52
C ASN A 156 21.64 -11.86 -3.53
N LEU A 157 20.48 -11.91 -2.87
CA LEU A 157 19.66 -13.12 -2.79
C LEU A 157 18.72 -13.24 -3.99
N SER A 158 18.55 -14.44 -4.55
CA SER A 158 17.65 -14.66 -5.68
C SER A 158 16.19 -14.44 -5.32
N GLU A 159 15.80 -14.81 -4.11
CA GLU A 159 14.45 -14.65 -3.57
C GLU A 159 14.55 -14.25 -2.10
N GLY A 160 13.54 -13.53 -1.60
CA GLY A 160 13.41 -13.28 -0.18
C GLY A 160 12.26 -12.34 0.14
N LYS A 161 12.11 -12.07 1.44
CA LYS A 161 11.13 -11.13 1.96
C LYS A 161 11.68 -10.40 3.17
N CYS A 162 11.28 -9.15 3.33
CA CYS A 162 11.64 -8.32 4.46
C CYS A 162 10.54 -7.31 4.75
N TYR A 163 10.69 -6.53 5.82
CA TYR A 163 9.80 -5.42 6.11
C TYR A 163 10.56 -4.13 6.46
N ILE A 164 9.91 -2.98 6.28
CA ILE A 164 10.38 -1.68 6.78
C ILE A 164 9.31 -1.16 7.74
N ALA A 165 9.67 -0.84 8.98
CA ALA A 165 8.74 -0.22 9.92
C ALA A 165 8.41 1.21 9.49
N LEU A 166 7.12 1.59 9.50
CA LEU A 166 6.67 2.95 9.24
C LEU A 166 6.20 3.61 10.55
N TYR A 167 4.94 3.38 10.95
CA TYR A 167 4.35 3.95 12.16
C TYR A 167 3.35 2.98 12.79
N ASP A 168 3.34 2.90 14.11
CA ASP A 168 2.43 2.04 14.88
C ASP A 168 2.41 0.60 14.36
N LYS A 169 1.29 0.19 13.76
CA LYS A 169 1.03 -1.14 13.20
C LYS A 169 1.28 -1.24 11.70
N TRP A 170 1.86 -0.20 11.09
CA TRP A 170 2.11 -0.12 9.65
C TRP A 170 3.57 -0.40 9.30
N PHE A 171 3.73 -1.25 8.29
CA PHE A 171 5.01 -1.66 7.73
C PHE A 171 4.92 -1.60 6.20
N LEU A 172 6.06 -1.46 5.51
CA LEU A 172 6.16 -1.90 4.11
C LEU A 172 6.61 -3.35 4.12
N TYR A 173 5.89 -4.21 3.45
CA TYR A 173 6.32 -5.57 3.15
C TYR A 173 6.97 -5.59 1.78
N LYS A 174 8.16 -6.19 1.68
CA LYS A 174 8.83 -6.41 0.40
C LYS A 174 9.03 -7.88 0.17
N TYR A 175 8.68 -8.33 -1.02
CA TYR A 175 9.00 -9.65 -1.53
C TYR A 175 9.75 -9.50 -2.84
N TRP A 176 10.77 -10.32 -3.06
CA TRP A 176 11.51 -10.32 -4.31
C TRP A 176 11.83 -11.71 -4.79
N PHE A 177 11.95 -11.84 -6.10
CA PHE A 177 12.39 -13.05 -6.77
C PHE A 177 13.12 -12.70 -8.07
N THR A 178 14.00 -13.60 -8.51
CA THR A 178 14.81 -13.43 -9.71
C THR A 178 14.43 -14.50 -10.72
N TYR A 179 14.24 -14.12 -11.97
CA TYR A 179 13.96 -15.05 -13.05
C TYR A 179 14.72 -14.66 -14.33
N ASN A 180 14.84 -15.64 -15.22
CA ASN A 180 15.47 -15.43 -16.52
C ASN A 180 14.43 -14.93 -17.53
N LEU A 181 14.83 -13.98 -18.38
CA LEU A 181 14.08 -13.67 -19.60
C LEU A 181 14.43 -14.75 -20.63
N ASN A 182 13.48 -15.64 -20.91
CA ASN A 182 13.61 -16.68 -21.95
C ASN A 182 13.62 -16.07 -23.35
#